data_AF-A0A3E4PXZ5-F1
#
_entry.id   AF-A0A3E4PXZ5-F1
#
_cell.length_a   1.000
_cell.length_b   1.000
_cell.length_c   1.000
_cell.angle_alpha   90.00
_cell.angle_beta   90.00
_cell.angle_gamma   90.00
#
_symmetry.space_group_name_H-M   'P 1'
#
loop_
_entity.id
_entity.type
_entity.pdbx_description
1 polymer ?
#
loop_
_entity_poly.entity_id
_entity_poly.type
_entity_poly.pdbx_seq_one_letter_code
_entity_poly.pdbx_strand_id
1 'polypeptide(L)'
;MKVTEPVNIIYQTAEDGLADTVKPRLELAEAVCERIMLIDETEKSLSMIDERLETAIKQTGARVLILDPIQTYLGGTMDMNRANEARDMMKRLSLLAEKYKCAILLIGHMNKAGGNKAAYRGMGSIDFFAVARSVLLVGGIEGEPDLRAVVQIKNNLAAFGHSKAFRLTETGFEWIGDYEITADEVLGGIAPKVNKLEQAKKMLRELAETSNSVQSSEIFDMAEDLNISKRTLENAKKELEIKARRIGNSWYWNLDKVKPE
;
A
#
# COMPACT_ATOMS: atom_id res chain seq x y z
N MET A 1 5.03 -22.87 -4.37
CA MET A 1 4.17 -23.70 -3.51
C MET A 1 2.78 -23.11 -3.57
N LYS A 2 1.80 -23.79 -4.18
CA LYS A 2 0.40 -23.37 -4.01
C LYS A 2 0.03 -23.70 -2.56
N VAL A 3 -0.31 -22.70 -1.75
CA VAL A 3 -0.87 -22.92 -0.42
C VAL A 3 -2.26 -23.51 -0.66
N THR A 4 -2.33 -24.84 -0.65
CA THR A 4 -3.55 -25.61 -0.92
C THR A 4 -4.24 -26.03 0.37
N GLU A 5 -3.53 -25.92 1.50
CA GLU A 5 -4.02 -26.26 2.83
C GLU A 5 -3.59 -25.18 3.84
N PRO A 6 -4.40 -24.94 4.90
CA PRO A 6 -4.04 -24.05 5.99
C PRO A 6 -2.70 -24.43 6.64
N VAL A 7 -1.87 -23.43 6.92
CA VAL A 7 -0.58 -23.60 7.60
C VAL A 7 -0.64 -23.09 9.03
N ASN A 8 0.28 -23.56 9.87
CA ASN A 8 0.43 -23.03 11.23
C ASN A 8 1.15 -21.67 11.18
N ILE A 9 0.66 -20.74 11.99
CA ILE A 9 1.12 -19.35 12.06
C ILE A 9 1.43 -19.04 13.52
N ILE A 10 2.55 -18.37 13.76
CA ILE A 10 2.78 -17.68 15.03
C ILE A 10 2.48 -16.21 14.78
N TYR A 11 1.49 -15.64 15.47
CA TYR A 11 1.17 -14.22 15.39
C TYR A 11 1.43 -13.56 16.74
N GLN A 12 2.58 -12.91 16.88
CA GLN A 12 2.92 -12.16 18.07
C GLN A 12 2.54 -10.70 17.87
N THR A 13 1.58 -10.22 18.67
CA THR A 13 1.16 -8.83 18.68
C THR A 13 1.17 -8.22 20.08
N ALA A 14 1.54 -6.95 20.17
CA ALA A 14 1.55 -6.17 21.40
C ALA A 14 0.73 -4.87 21.29
N GLU A 15 0.02 -4.68 20.18
CA GLU A 15 -0.79 -3.48 19.91
C GLU A 15 -2.24 -3.65 20.33
N ASP A 16 -2.89 -4.67 19.77
CA ASP A 16 -4.32 -4.90 19.91
C ASP A 16 -4.60 -6.04 20.90
N GLY A 17 -5.72 -5.93 21.62
CA GLY A 17 -6.19 -6.97 22.52
C GLY A 17 -6.55 -8.25 21.76
N LEU A 18 -6.02 -9.39 22.21
CA LEU A 18 -6.23 -10.67 21.53
C LEU A 18 -7.71 -11.10 21.54
N ALA A 19 -8.38 -10.93 22.68
CA ALA A 19 -9.73 -11.43 22.90
C ALA A 19 -10.82 -10.54 22.27
N ASP A 20 -10.62 -9.22 22.27
CA ASP A 20 -11.64 -8.24 21.87
C ASP A 20 -11.43 -7.68 20.46
N THR A 21 -10.21 -7.75 19.93
CA THR A 21 -9.86 -7.09 18.66
C THR A 21 -9.32 -8.08 17.64
N VAL A 22 -8.23 -8.79 17.98
CA VAL A 22 -7.52 -9.62 17.00
C VAL A 22 -8.31 -10.86 16.63
N LYS A 23 -8.75 -11.65 17.62
CA LYS A 23 -9.48 -12.90 17.37
C LYS A 23 -10.80 -12.68 16.62
N PRO A 24 -11.69 -11.73 17.01
CA PRO A 24 -12.92 -11.48 16.26
C PRO A 24 -12.68 -11.08 14.80
N ARG A 25 -11.63 -10.29 14.52
CA ARG A 25 -11.28 -9.90 13.14
C ARG A 25 -10.72 -11.07 12.32
N LEU A 26 -9.95 -11.96 12.95
CA LEU A 26 -9.48 -13.20 12.31
C LEU A 26 -10.66 -14.11 11.96
N GLU A 27 -11.63 -14.27 12.86
CA GLU A 27 -12.83 -15.06 12.62
C GLU A 27 -13.69 -14.47 11.48
N LEU A 28 -13.86 -13.14 11.45
CA LEU A 28 -14.52 -12.44 10.33
C LEU A 28 -13.80 -12.63 8.99
N ALA A 29 -12.47 -12.77 9.02
CA ALA A 29 -11.64 -13.07 7.85
C ALA A 29 -11.55 -14.57 7.54
N GLU A 30 -12.41 -15.40 8.15
CA GLU A 30 -12.48 -16.86 7.97
C GLU A 30 -11.16 -17.59 8.31
N ALA A 31 -10.35 -17.02 9.21
CA ALA A 31 -9.12 -17.65 9.64
C ALA A 31 -9.41 -18.90 10.49
N VAL A 32 -8.62 -19.96 10.28
CA VAL A 32 -8.61 -21.15 11.15
C VAL A 32 -7.81 -20.82 12.41
N CYS A 33 -8.46 -20.19 13.39
CA CYS A 33 -7.83 -19.67 14.60
C CYS A 33 -7.03 -20.72 15.39
N GLU A 34 -7.38 -22.00 15.32
CA GLU A 34 -6.66 -23.11 15.97
C GLU A 34 -5.24 -23.30 15.42
N ARG A 35 -4.95 -22.75 14.24
CA ARG A 35 -3.61 -22.78 13.62
C ARG A 35 -2.82 -21.51 13.88
N ILE A 36 -3.37 -20.55 14.63
CA ILE A 36 -2.71 -19.30 14.99
C ILE A 36 -2.30 -19.39 16.46
N MET A 37 -1.00 -19.44 16.71
CA MET A 37 -0.42 -19.55 18.04
C MET A 37 0.25 -18.25 18.45
N LEU A 38 0.35 -18.05 19.76
CA LEU A 38 1.14 -16.98 20.37
C LEU A 38 2.22 -17.58 21.27
N ILE A 39 3.31 -16.86 21.41
CA ILE A 39 4.33 -17.16 22.40
C ILE A 39 3.93 -16.46 23.69
N ASP A 40 3.97 -17.21 24.80
CA ASP A 40 3.66 -16.68 26.11
C ASP A 40 4.74 -15.67 26.56
N GLU A 41 4.29 -14.46 26.86
CA GLU A 41 5.09 -13.33 27.33
C GLU A 41 4.79 -12.95 28.78
N THR A 42 3.93 -13.71 29.49
CA THR A 42 3.44 -13.37 30.83
C THR A 42 4.58 -13.22 31.84
N GLU A 43 5.57 -14.12 31.79
CA GLU A 43 6.72 -14.09 32.70
C GLU A 43 7.90 -13.27 32.15
N LYS A 44 8.05 -13.22 30.82
CA LYS A 44 9.20 -12.60 30.15
C LYS A 44 8.81 -12.07 28.77
N SER A 45 9.09 -10.79 28.53
CA SER A 45 8.94 -10.18 27.21
C SER A 45 9.78 -10.87 26.14
N LEU A 46 9.23 -10.97 24.94
CA LEU A 46 9.86 -11.54 23.77
C LEU A 46 10.70 -10.48 23.04
N SER A 47 11.76 -10.95 22.37
CA SER A 47 12.52 -10.11 21.44
C SER A 47 12.92 -10.95 20.22
N MET A 48 13.33 -10.29 19.13
CA MET A 48 13.81 -10.93 17.90
C MET A 48 15.05 -11.81 18.11
N ILE A 49 15.77 -11.62 19.22
CA ILE A 49 16.92 -12.43 19.62
C ILE A 49 16.60 -13.51 20.66
N ASP A 50 15.35 -13.64 21.09
CA ASP A 50 14.94 -14.66 22.05
C ASP A 50 14.92 -16.06 21.39
N GLU A 51 15.43 -17.09 22.07
CA GLU A 51 15.45 -18.49 21.62
C GLU A 51 14.05 -19.12 21.59
N ARG A 52 13.09 -18.53 22.31
CA ARG A 52 11.69 -18.94 22.26
C ARG A 52 11.10 -18.85 20.84
N LEU A 53 11.59 -17.95 19.99
CA LEU A 53 11.16 -17.88 18.58
C LEU A 53 11.48 -19.18 17.83
N GLU A 54 12.71 -19.67 17.96
CA GLU A 54 13.13 -20.91 17.30
C GLU A 54 12.39 -22.12 17.88
N THR A 55 12.26 -22.16 19.21
CA THR A 55 11.53 -23.21 19.92
C THR A 55 10.08 -23.29 19.44
N ALA A 56 9.39 -22.14 19.38
CA ALA A 56 8.01 -22.07 18.92
C ALA A 56 7.86 -22.48 17.46
N ILE A 57 8.71 -21.98 16.56
CA ILE A 57 8.68 -22.36 15.13
C ILE A 57 8.86 -23.88 14.99
N LYS A 58 9.80 -24.46 15.73
CA LYS A 58 10.07 -25.90 15.69
C LYS A 58 8.92 -26.74 16.25
N GLN A 59 8.34 -26.35 17.38
CA GLN A 59 7.27 -27.10 18.04
C GLN A 59 5.96 -27.06 17.26
N THR A 60 5.62 -25.88 16.72
CA THR A 60 4.37 -25.67 15.98
C THR A 60 4.47 -26.08 14.51
N GLY A 61 5.69 -26.17 13.96
CA GLY A 61 5.89 -26.32 12.52
C GLY A 61 5.40 -25.09 11.74
N ALA A 62 5.37 -23.91 12.38
CA ALA A 62 4.85 -22.70 11.78
C ALA A 62 5.55 -22.36 10.46
N ARG A 63 4.75 -21.99 9.46
CA ARG A 63 5.23 -21.54 8.15
C ARG A 63 5.21 -20.03 8.01
N VAL A 64 4.57 -19.33 8.93
CA VAL A 64 4.58 -17.88 9.05
C VAL A 64 4.81 -17.47 10.51
N LEU A 65 5.71 -16.52 10.73
CA LEU A 65 5.87 -15.80 12.00
C LEU A 65 5.58 -14.32 11.72
N ILE A 66 4.63 -13.73 12.45
CA ILE A 66 4.27 -12.31 12.37
C ILE A 66 4.69 -11.65 13.68
N LEU A 67 5.44 -10.54 13.59
CA LEU A 67 5.79 -9.68 14.72
C LEU A 67 5.18 -8.29 14.51
N ASP A 68 4.32 -7.88 15.45
CA ASP A 68 3.42 -6.74 15.29
C ASP A 68 3.26 -5.89 16.57
N PRO A 69 3.89 -4.72 16.69
CA PRO A 69 4.85 -4.14 15.78
C PRO A 69 6.27 -4.62 16.09
N ILE A 70 7.16 -4.59 15.09
CA ILE A 70 8.58 -4.90 15.24
C ILE A 70 9.24 -4.08 16.36
N GLN A 71 8.78 -2.83 16.55
CA GLN A 71 9.30 -1.91 17.56
C GLN A 71 9.23 -2.50 18.97
N THR A 72 8.19 -3.27 19.28
CA THR A 72 8.03 -3.88 20.61
C THR A 72 8.99 -5.05 20.82
N TYR A 73 9.46 -5.68 19.75
CA TYR A 73 10.29 -6.90 19.79
C TYR A 73 11.79 -6.63 19.58
N LEU A 74 12.25 -5.38 19.59
CA LEU A 74 13.68 -5.05 19.48
C LEU A 74 14.49 -5.50 20.71
N GLY A 75 13.85 -5.53 21.89
CA GLY A 75 14.50 -5.80 23.18
C GLY A 75 14.95 -4.54 23.90
N GLY A 76 14.84 -4.53 25.23
CA GLY A 76 14.91 -3.31 26.07
C GLY A 76 16.27 -2.60 26.12
N THR A 77 17.34 -3.17 25.57
CA THR A 77 18.67 -2.55 25.52
C THR A 77 19.08 -2.12 24.11
N MET A 78 18.22 -2.33 23.10
CA MET A 78 18.59 -2.10 21.70
C MET A 78 18.01 -0.80 21.14
N ASP A 79 18.80 -0.14 20.30
CA ASP A 79 18.42 1.07 19.59
C ASP A 79 18.25 0.79 18.09
N MET A 80 17.01 0.93 17.59
CA MET A 80 16.70 0.76 16.16
C MET A 80 17.52 1.67 15.24
N ASN A 81 17.99 2.81 15.74
CA ASN A 81 18.79 3.77 14.98
C ASN A 81 20.26 3.32 14.84
N ARG A 82 20.69 2.30 15.61
CA ARG A 82 22.03 1.72 15.51
C ARG A 82 22.04 0.60 14.48
N ALA A 83 22.62 0.93 13.33
CA ALA A 83 22.66 0.07 12.15
C ALA A 83 23.19 -1.35 12.38
N ASN A 84 24.18 -1.51 13.27
CA ASN A 84 24.75 -2.81 13.61
C ASN A 84 23.75 -3.69 14.37
N GLU A 85 23.05 -3.15 15.36
CA GLU A 85 22.07 -3.90 16.16
C GLU A 85 20.88 -4.35 15.31
N ALA A 86 20.35 -3.47 14.45
CA ALA A 86 19.28 -3.80 13.51
C ALA A 86 19.67 -4.95 12.56
N ARG A 87 20.91 -4.94 12.04
CA ARG A 87 21.40 -6.00 11.15
C ARG A 87 21.58 -7.33 11.84
N ASP A 88 22.09 -7.35 13.08
CA ASP A 88 22.29 -8.60 13.82
C ASP A 88 20.95 -9.30 14.11
N MET A 89 19.92 -8.55 14.49
CA MET A 89 18.56 -9.07 14.66
C MET A 89 18.01 -9.63 13.35
N MET A 90 18.06 -8.85 12.28
CA MET A 90 17.56 -9.27 10.97
C MET A 90 18.31 -10.48 10.42
N LYS A 91 19.61 -10.60 10.69
CA LYS A 91 20.41 -11.78 10.31
C LYS A 91 19.92 -13.02 11.05
N ARG A 92 19.66 -12.94 12.35
CA ARG A 92 19.12 -14.07 13.12
C ARG A 92 17.76 -14.52 12.60
N LEU A 93 16.84 -13.59 12.35
CA LEU A 93 15.55 -13.90 11.75
C LEU A 93 15.72 -14.54 10.36
N SER A 94 16.63 -14.03 9.54
CA SER A 94 16.91 -14.61 8.21
C SER A 94 17.38 -16.06 8.30
N LEU A 95 18.24 -16.39 9.27
CA LEU A 95 18.70 -17.76 9.50
C LEU A 95 17.54 -18.68 9.94
N LEU A 96 16.65 -18.21 10.82
CA LEU A 96 15.47 -18.98 11.23
C LEU A 96 14.51 -19.22 10.04
N ALA A 97 14.25 -18.18 9.26
CA ALA A 97 13.40 -18.26 8.07
C ALA A 97 13.93 -19.31 7.08
N GLU A 98 15.23 -19.30 6.82
CA GLU A 98 15.88 -20.24 5.90
C GLU A 98 15.89 -21.68 6.42
N LYS A 99 16.24 -21.86 7.70
CA LYS A 99 16.34 -23.17 8.36
C LYS A 99 14.99 -23.88 8.44
N TYR A 100 13.94 -23.16 8.82
CA TYR A 100 12.62 -23.74 9.07
C TYR A 100 11.62 -23.54 7.91
N LYS A 101 12.05 -22.92 6.80
CA LYS A 101 11.18 -22.57 5.66
C LYS A 101 9.95 -21.76 6.11
N CYS A 102 10.17 -20.86 7.08
CA CYS A 102 9.17 -20.02 7.70
C CYS A 102 9.28 -18.59 7.14
N ALA A 103 8.18 -18.05 6.63
CA ALA A 103 8.13 -16.65 6.22
C ALA A 103 8.01 -15.78 7.48
N ILE A 104 8.90 -14.81 7.64
CA ILE A 104 8.86 -13.88 8.77
C ILE A 104 8.34 -12.54 8.25
N LEU A 105 7.17 -12.14 8.75
CA LEU A 105 6.51 -10.88 8.46
C LEU A 105 6.71 -9.93 9.64
N LEU A 106 7.22 -8.74 9.36
CA LEU A 106 7.46 -7.70 10.34
C LEU A 106 6.50 -6.55 10.01
N ILE A 107 5.61 -6.23 10.93
CA ILE A 107 4.73 -5.07 10.83
C ILE A 107 5.42 -3.93 11.57
N GLY A 108 5.51 -2.76 10.96
CA GLY A 108 6.20 -1.64 11.58
C GLY A 108 5.61 -0.30 11.15
N HIS A 109 5.49 0.59 12.13
CA HIS A 109 5.03 1.95 11.88
C HIS A 109 6.07 2.78 11.14
N MET A 110 5.58 3.65 10.26
CA MET A 110 6.41 4.70 9.67
C MET A 110 6.61 5.85 10.67
N ASN A 111 7.75 6.54 10.56
CA ASN A 111 7.97 7.75 11.33
C ASN A 111 7.10 8.91 10.81
N LYS A 112 6.69 9.82 11.71
CA LYS A 112 5.88 11.00 11.39
C LYS A 112 6.65 12.10 10.65
N ALA A 113 7.93 11.90 10.33
CA ALA A 113 8.77 12.91 9.69
C ALA A 113 8.43 13.02 8.19
N GLY A 114 7.75 14.10 7.81
CA GLY A 114 7.49 14.45 6.40
C GLY A 114 8.78 14.78 5.64
N GLY A 115 8.79 14.51 4.33
CA GLY A 115 9.82 15.02 3.40
C GLY A 115 10.87 14.01 2.90
N ASN A 116 10.96 12.80 3.46
CA ASN A 116 11.93 11.78 3.01
C ASN A 116 11.29 10.77 2.03
N LYS A 117 12.08 10.26 1.06
CA LYS A 117 11.64 9.19 0.12
C LYS A 117 11.13 7.96 0.87
N ALA A 118 10.27 7.16 0.24
CA ALA A 118 9.65 5.97 0.82
C ALA A 118 10.61 5.04 1.59
N ALA A 119 11.75 4.70 0.98
CA ALA A 119 12.75 3.84 1.60
C ALA A 119 13.34 4.39 2.90
N TYR A 120 13.29 5.71 3.11
CA TYR A 120 13.84 6.40 4.28
C TYR A 120 12.80 6.65 5.40
N ARG A 121 11.52 6.35 5.16
CA ARG A 121 10.46 6.45 6.18
C ARG A 121 10.15 5.15 6.92
N GLY A 122 10.65 4.03 6.41
CA GLY A 122 10.47 2.73 7.06
C GLY A 122 11.13 2.70 8.45
N MET A 123 10.33 2.48 9.49
CA MET A 123 10.71 1.98 10.83
C MET A 123 11.88 2.68 11.56
N GLY A 124 12.29 3.88 11.14
CA GLY A 124 13.41 4.60 11.74
C GLY A 124 14.81 4.09 11.35
N SER A 125 14.92 3.01 10.56
CA SER A 125 16.22 2.49 10.13
C SER A 125 16.17 1.82 8.74
N ILE A 126 17.04 2.31 7.85
CA ILE A 126 17.27 1.77 6.50
C ILE A 126 17.73 0.31 6.56
N ASP A 127 18.27 -0.15 7.68
CA ASP A 127 18.86 -1.48 7.79
C ASP A 127 17.85 -2.61 7.74
N PHE A 128 16.65 -2.40 8.29
CA PHE A 128 15.54 -3.34 8.12
C PHE A 128 15.14 -3.44 6.64
N PHE A 129 15.01 -2.28 5.98
CA PHE A 129 14.73 -2.23 4.55
C PHE A 129 15.82 -2.92 3.74
N ALA A 130 17.10 -2.75 4.08
CA ALA A 130 18.24 -3.34 3.37
C ALA A 130 18.24 -4.87 3.41
N VAL A 131 17.92 -5.48 4.56
CA VAL A 131 17.93 -6.95 4.72
C VAL A 131 16.65 -7.60 4.18
N ALA A 132 15.49 -6.94 4.29
CA ALA A 132 14.20 -7.50 3.85
C ALA A 132 14.20 -7.91 2.36
N ARG A 133 13.56 -9.03 2.01
CA ARG A 133 13.45 -9.51 0.62
C ARG A 133 12.31 -8.86 -0.16
N SER A 134 11.24 -8.52 0.55
CA SER A 134 10.07 -7.80 0.06
C SER A 134 9.69 -6.75 1.08
N VAL A 135 9.24 -5.59 0.64
CA VAL A 135 8.69 -4.53 1.49
C VAL A 135 7.42 -4.01 0.86
N LEU A 136 6.33 -4.07 1.62
CA LEU A 136 5.04 -3.50 1.28
C LEU A 136 4.83 -2.23 2.08
N LEU A 137 4.41 -1.18 1.39
CA LEU A 137 4.00 0.09 1.95
C LEU A 137 2.48 0.14 1.97
N VAL A 138 1.89 0.47 3.11
CA VAL A 138 0.45 0.68 3.26
C VAL A 138 0.18 2.10 3.72
N GLY A 139 -0.76 2.80 3.08
CA GLY A 139 -1.09 4.18 3.46
C GLY A 139 -2.37 4.70 2.84
N GLY A 140 -2.78 5.89 3.28
CA GLY A 140 -3.91 6.66 2.77
C GLY A 140 -3.72 7.12 1.33
N ILE A 141 -4.82 7.26 0.61
CA ILE A 141 -4.86 7.92 -0.69
C ILE A 141 -5.33 9.35 -0.49
N GLU A 142 -4.52 10.32 -0.90
CA GLU A 142 -4.88 11.74 -0.80
C GLU A 142 -6.12 12.05 -1.64
N GLY A 143 -7.09 12.76 -1.06
CA GLY A 143 -8.38 13.04 -1.70
C GLY A 143 -9.41 11.91 -1.58
N GLU A 144 -9.03 10.73 -1.10
CA GLU A 144 -9.91 9.56 -0.94
C GLU A 144 -9.82 9.01 0.50
N PRO A 145 -10.52 9.64 1.47
CA PRO A 145 -10.32 9.39 2.90
C PRO A 145 -10.56 7.94 3.33
N ASP A 146 -11.43 7.23 2.62
CA ASP A 146 -11.81 5.85 2.92
C ASP A 146 -10.93 4.81 2.22
N LEU A 147 -10.05 5.25 1.30
CA LEU A 147 -9.21 4.34 0.52
C LEU A 147 -7.78 4.29 1.05
N ARG A 148 -7.25 3.07 1.01
CA ARG A 148 -5.88 2.74 1.36
C ARG A 148 -5.27 1.95 0.21
N ALA A 149 -3.98 2.14 -0.02
CA ALA A 149 -3.24 1.40 -1.03
C ALA A 149 -2.12 0.57 -0.37
N VAL A 150 -1.88 -0.60 -0.95
CA VAL A 150 -0.71 -1.45 -0.71
C VAL A 150 0.19 -1.38 -1.94
N VAL A 151 1.41 -0.87 -1.76
CA VAL A 151 2.40 -0.69 -2.82
C VAL A 151 3.66 -1.47 -2.48
N GLN A 152 4.18 -2.27 -3.41
CA GLN A 152 5.45 -2.96 -3.19
C GLN A 152 6.62 -2.01 -3.50
N ILE A 153 7.40 -1.67 -2.48
CA ILE A 153 8.53 -0.73 -2.59
C ILE A 153 9.90 -1.43 -2.60
N LYS A 154 9.92 -2.74 -2.35
CA LYS A 154 11.09 -3.60 -2.54
C LYS A 154 10.67 -5.00 -2.96
N ASN A 155 11.37 -5.55 -3.95
CA ASN A 155 11.31 -6.96 -4.29
C ASN A 155 12.67 -7.39 -4.87
N ASN A 156 13.32 -8.35 -4.20
CA ASN A 156 14.62 -8.86 -4.64
C ASN A 156 14.52 -10.12 -5.51
N LEU A 157 13.34 -10.75 -5.60
CA LEU A 157 13.17 -12.10 -6.15
C LEU A 157 12.28 -12.16 -7.38
N ALA A 158 11.54 -11.09 -7.69
CA ALA A 158 10.66 -10.99 -8.84
C ALA A 158 10.42 -9.53 -9.23
N ALA A 159 9.69 -9.32 -10.32
CA ALA A 159 9.14 -8.00 -10.65
C ALA A 159 8.23 -7.48 -9.54
N PHE A 160 8.07 -6.16 -9.47
CA PHE A 160 7.09 -5.55 -8.58
C PHE A 160 5.68 -6.03 -8.91
N GLY A 161 4.94 -6.40 -7.85
CA GLY A 161 3.52 -6.66 -7.96
C GLY A 161 2.75 -5.38 -8.25
N HIS A 162 1.61 -5.51 -8.91
CA HIS A 162 0.70 -4.39 -9.12
C HIS A 162 0.17 -3.88 -7.78
N SER A 163 0.10 -2.56 -7.62
CA SER A 163 -0.48 -1.93 -6.44
C SER A 163 -1.95 -2.31 -6.29
N LYS A 164 -2.40 -2.48 -5.04
CA LYS A 164 -3.78 -2.85 -4.71
C LYS A 164 -4.41 -1.82 -3.79
N ALA A 165 -5.68 -1.51 -4.00
CA ALA A 165 -6.45 -0.66 -3.08
C ALA A 165 -7.46 -1.50 -2.26
N PHE A 166 -7.75 -1.00 -1.07
CA PHE A 166 -8.77 -1.53 -0.17
C PHE A 166 -9.40 -0.39 0.63
N ARG A 167 -10.55 -0.66 1.24
CA ARG A 167 -11.19 0.23 2.21
C ARG A 167 -11.54 -0.51 3.50
N LEU A 168 -11.66 0.27 4.56
CA LEU A 168 -12.20 -0.17 5.84
C LEU A 168 -13.57 0.45 5.98
N THR A 169 -14.60 -0.39 5.96
CA THR A 169 -16.00 0.00 6.08
C THR A 169 -16.53 -0.37 7.47
N GLU A 170 -17.76 0.02 7.78
CA GLU A 170 -18.45 -0.42 9.00
C GLU A 170 -18.60 -1.95 9.07
N THR A 171 -18.70 -2.63 7.93
CA THR A 171 -18.81 -4.08 7.83
C THR A 171 -17.46 -4.80 7.73
N GLY A 172 -16.35 -4.04 7.72
CA GLY A 172 -14.99 -4.56 7.74
C GLY A 172 -14.17 -4.25 6.49
N PHE A 173 -13.22 -5.13 6.21
CA PHE A 173 -12.23 -4.96 5.14
C PHE A 173 -12.79 -5.34 3.76
N GLU A 174 -12.58 -4.49 2.75
CA GLU A 174 -13.00 -4.74 1.37
C GLU A 174 -11.86 -4.46 0.38
N TRP A 175 -11.52 -5.45 -0.46
CA TRP A 175 -10.59 -5.26 -1.58
C TRP A 175 -11.28 -4.51 -2.73
N ILE A 176 -10.64 -3.45 -3.22
CA ILE A 176 -11.03 -2.78 -4.47
C ILE A 176 -10.35 -3.45 -5.68
N GLY A 177 -9.12 -3.92 -5.50
CA GLY A 177 -8.35 -4.60 -6.56
C GLY A 177 -7.18 -3.76 -7.05
N ASP A 178 -6.84 -3.89 -8.34
CA ASP A 178 -5.75 -3.14 -8.95
C ASP A 178 -5.99 -1.64 -8.89
N TYR A 179 -4.94 -0.89 -8.52
CA TYR A 179 -5.03 0.56 -8.36
C TYR A 179 -3.74 1.24 -8.81
N GLU A 180 -3.84 2.24 -9.67
CA GLU A 180 -2.69 2.98 -10.20
C GLU A 180 -2.25 4.04 -9.19
N ILE A 181 -1.20 3.71 -8.43
CA ILE A 181 -0.61 4.62 -7.44
C ILE A 181 0.86 4.27 -7.18
N THR A 182 1.66 5.30 -6.98
CA THR A 182 3.07 5.19 -6.64
C THR A 182 3.29 5.29 -5.13
N ALA A 183 4.45 4.81 -4.67
CA ALA A 183 4.82 4.88 -3.26
C ALA A 183 4.88 6.32 -2.73
N ASP A 184 5.34 7.27 -3.55
CA ASP A 184 5.48 8.68 -3.15
C ASP A 184 4.11 9.36 -2.96
N GLU A 185 3.10 8.93 -3.72
CA GLU A 185 1.71 9.37 -3.61
C GLU A 185 1.04 8.84 -2.34
N VAL A 186 1.23 7.56 -2.01
CA VAL A 186 0.76 6.97 -0.74
C VAL A 186 1.38 7.65 0.49
N LEU A 187 2.60 8.15 0.34
CA LEU A 187 3.35 8.77 1.41
C LEU A 187 3.10 10.28 1.55
N GLY A 188 2.29 10.89 0.69
CA GLY A 188 2.04 12.34 0.70
C GLY A 188 3.32 13.17 0.49
N GLY A 189 4.36 12.58 -0.13
CA GLY A 189 5.61 13.28 -0.48
C GLY A 189 5.57 13.93 -1.86
N ILE A 190 4.64 13.46 -2.69
CA ILE A 190 4.26 14.04 -3.96
C ILE A 190 2.74 13.91 -3.95
N ALA A 191 2.01 15.01 -3.79
CA ALA A 191 0.58 14.99 -4.10
C ALA A 191 0.45 14.29 -5.46
N PRO A 192 -0.48 13.33 -5.64
CA PRO A 192 -0.65 12.67 -6.92
C PRO A 192 -0.48 13.69 -8.00
N LYS A 193 0.45 13.47 -8.93
CA LYS A 193 0.49 14.32 -10.12
C LYS A 193 -0.83 13.99 -10.77
N VAL A 194 -1.87 14.75 -10.40
CA VAL A 194 -3.22 14.63 -10.89
C VAL A 194 -3.01 14.44 -12.37
N ASN A 195 -3.35 13.26 -12.88
CA ASN A 195 -2.98 12.93 -14.24
C ASN A 195 -3.84 13.86 -15.10
N LYS A 196 -3.32 15.05 -15.39
CA LYS A 196 -4.08 16.15 -15.98
C LYS A 196 -4.60 15.74 -17.35
N LEU A 197 -4.00 14.73 -17.97
CA LEU A 197 -4.49 14.11 -19.17
C LEU A 197 -5.76 13.28 -18.92
N GLU A 198 -5.77 12.39 -17.91
CA GLU A 198 -6.97 11.63 -17.54
C GLU A 198 -8.07 12.52 -16.95
N GLN A 199 -7.71 13.54 -16.16
CA GLN A 199 -8.67 14.54 -15.67
C GLN A 199 -9.30 15.32 -16.84
N ALA A 200 -8.50 15.68 -17.86
CA ALA A 200 -9.01 16.32 -19.06
C ALA A 200 -9.92 15.38 -19.87
N LYS A 201 -9.57 14.09 -19.98
CA LYS A 201 -10.43 13.10 -20.67
C LYS A 201 -11.76 12.90 -19.96
N LYS A 202 -11.73 12.76 -18.63
CA LYS A 202 -12.94 12.63 -17.81
C LYS A 202 -13.88 13.83 -18.00
N MET A 203 -13.35 15.05 -17.87
CA MET A 203 -14.12 16.27 -18.10
C MET A 203 -14.73 16.32 -19.51
N LEU A 204 -13.97 15.96 -20.55
CA LEU A 204 -14.49 15.93 -21.93
C LEU A 204 -15.57 14.86 -22.16
N ARG A 205 -15.51 13.73 -21.44
CA ARG A 205 -16.56 12.70 -21.48
C ARG A 205 -17.83 13.16 -20.77
N GLU A 206 -17.72 13.74 -19.58
CA GLU A 206 -18.85 14.31 -18.83
C GLU A 206 -19.56 15.41 -19.63
N LEU A 207 -18.79 16.26 -20.33
CA LEU A 207 -19.35 17.26 -21.26
C LEU A 207 -20.10 16.59 -22.43
N ALA A 208 -19.60 15.48 -22.95
CA ALA A 208 -20.22 14.74 -24.05
C ALA A 208 -21.56 14.09 -23.66
N GLU A 209 -21.81 13.85 -22.37
CA GLU A 209 -23.09 13.32 -21.89
C GLU A 209 -24.23 14.33 -22.03
N THR A 210 -23.92 15.62 -21.91
CA THR A 210 -24.92 16.70 -21.89
C THR A 210 -24.92 17.54 -23.16
N SER A 211 -23.83 17.51 -23.94
CA SER A 211 -23.64 18.37 -25.10
C SER A 211 -22.88 17.69 -26.23
N ASN A 212 -23.43 17.75 -27.44
CA ASN A 212 -22.82 17.20 -28.65
C ASN A 212 -21.73 18.12 -29.27
N SER A 213 -21.79 19.41 -28.95
CA SER A 213 -20.90 20.44 -29.52
C SER A 213 -20.77 21.61 -28.56
N VAL A 214 -19.55 21.88 -28.08
CA VAL A 214 -19.27 22.93 -27.09
C VAL A 214 -18.26 23.93 -27.65
N GLN A 215 -18.38 25.22 -27.27
CA GLN A 215 -17.47 26.27 -27.76
C GLN A 215 -16.07 26.09 -27.13
N SER A 216 -15.02 26.24 -27.94
CA SER A 216 -13.64 26.05 -27.47
C SER A 216 -13.28 26.93 -26.28
N SER A 217 -13.80 28.16 -26.21
CA SER A 217 -13.52 29.08 -25.10
C SER A 217 -14.04 28.54 -23.77
N GLU A 218 -15.25 27.99 -23.75
CA GLU A 218 -15.85 27.40 -22.55
C GLU A 218 -15.07 26.18 -22.06
N ILE A 219 -14.62 25.32 -23.00
CA ILE A 219 -13.76 24.18 -22.67
C ILE A 219 -12.41 24.65 -22.10
N PHE A 220 -11.87 25.77 -22.60
CA PHE A 220 -10.64 26.36 -22.07
C PHE A 220 -10.83 26.93 -20.66
N ASP A 221 -11.94 27.61 -20.41
CA ASP A 221 -12.27 28.19 -19.10
C ASP A 221 -12.43 27.05 -18.05
N MET A 222 -13.18 25.99 -18.39
CA MET A 222 -13.32 24.81 -17.52
C MET A 222 -11.98 24.09 -17.26
N ALA A 223 -11.10 24.06 -18.27
CA ALA A 223 -9.78 23.47 -18.12
C ALA A 223 -8.88 24.32 -17.23
N GLU A 224 -8.97 25.64 -17.32
CA GLU A 224 -8.24 26.58 -16.47
C GLU A 224 -8.66 26.45 -15.01
N ASP A 225 -9.97 26.35 -14.72
CA ASP A 225 -10.50 26.10 -13.37
C ASP A 225 -9.97 24.81 -12.75
N LEU A 226 -9.76 23.78 -13.58
CA LEU A 226 -9.16 22.51 -13.15
C LEU A 226 -7.63 22.50 -13.21
N ASN A 227 -6.98 23.63 -13.48
CA ASN A 227 -5.53 23.77 -13.65
C ASN A 227 -4.95 22.79 -14.70
N ILE A 228 -5.66 22.61 -15.83
CA ILE A 228 -5.25 21.80 -16.97
C ILE A 228 -4.67 22.73 -18.04
N SER A 229 -3.40 22.52 -18.40
CA SER A 229 -2.77 23.33 -19.44
C SER A 229 -3.41 23.10 -20.82
N LYS A 230 -3.44 24.15 -21.66
CA LYS A 230 -3.91 24.05 -23.06
C LYS A 230 -3.24 22.92 -23.84
N ARG A 231 -1.94 22.68 -23.61
CA ARG A 231 -1.19 21.56 -24.23
C ARG A 231 -1.76 20.19 -23.81
N THR A 232 -2.09 20.02 -22.54
CA THR A 232 -2.67 18.78 -22.01
C THR A 232 -4.08 18.54 -22.55
N LEU A 233 -4.88 19.60 -22.63
CA LEU A 233 -6.23 19.54 -23.17
C LEU A 233 -6.23 19.18 -24.68
N GLU A 234 -5.30 19.73 -25.47
CA GLU A 234 -5.14 19.34 -26.88
C GLU A 234 -4.66 17.89 -27.05
N ASN A 235 -3.85 17.37 -26.12
CA ASN A 235 -3.48 15.94 -26.11
C ASN A 235 -4.70 15.04 -25.81
N ALA A 236 -5.52 15.39 -24.81
CA ALA A 236 -6.75 14.67 -24.49
C ALA A 236 -7.72 14.65 -25.67
N LYS A 237 -7.92 15.81 -26.31
CA LYS A 237 -8.71 15.95 -27.55
C LYS A 237 -8.22 15.03 -28.67
N LYS A 238 -6.90 14.92 -28.85
CA LYS A 238 -6.30 14.04 -29.86
C LYS A 238 -6.57 12.57 -29.55
N GLU A 239 -6.42 12.15 -28.29
CA GLU A 239 -6.64 10.76 -27.88
C GLU A 239 -8.11 10.34 -27.90
N LEU A 240 -9.02 11.28 -27.64
CA LEU A 240 -10.47 11.07 -27.77
C LEU A 240 -10.99 11.30 -29.20
N GLU A 241 -10.10 11.54 -30.16
CA GLU A 241 -10.42 11.78 -31.58
C GLU A 241 -11.44 12.92 -31.82
N ILE A 242 -11.47 13.91 -30.93
CA ILE A 242 -12.38 15.06 -30.98
C ILE A 242 -11.95 16.00 -32.11
N LYS A 243 -12.90 16.36 -32.97
CA LYS A 243 -12.67 17.29 -34.09
C LYS A 243 -13.18 18.69 -33.76
N ALA A 244 -12.38 19.70 -34.08
CA ALA A 244 -12.80 21.09 -34.00
C ALA A 244 -13.31 21.59 -35.36
N ARG A 245 -14.41 22.35 -35.35
CA ARG A 245 -14.96 23.04 -36.52
C ARG A 245 -15.15 24.52 -36.21
N ARG A 246 -14.98 25.38 -37.22
CA ARG A 246 -15.24 26.81 -37.11
C ARG A 246 -16.68 27.10 -37.54
N ILE A 247 -17.44 27.79 -36.70
CA ILE A 247 -18.79 28.26 -36.99
C ILE A 247 -18.79 29.78 -36.76
N GLY A 248 -18.94 30.55 -37.83
CA GLY A 248 -18.75 32.01 -37.78
C GLY A 248 -17.35 32.40 -37.31
N ASN A 249 -17.28 33.19 -36.23
CA ASN A 249 -16.03 33.64 -35.63
C ASN A 249 -15.54 32.77 -34.45
N SER A 250 -16.25 31.69 -34.12
CA SER A 250 -15.93 30.83 -32.98
C SER A 250 -15.56 29.42 -33.41
N TRP A 251 -14.71 28.78 -32.61
CA TRP A 251 -14.36 27.36 -32.75
C TRP A 251 -15.21 26.52 -31.81
N TYR A 252 -15.66 25.36 -32.28
CA TYR A 252 -16.46 24.40 -31.53
C TYR A 252 -15.84 23.01 -31.62
N TRP A 253 -15.85 22.27 -30.52
CA TRP A 253 -15.39 20.89 -30.46
C TRP A 253 -16.60 19.96 -30.59
N ASN A 254 -16.53 19.00 -31.50
CA ASN A 254 -17.56 17.99 -31.68
C ASN A 254 -17.30 16.81 -30.74
N LEU A 255 -18.24 16.55 -29.83
CA LEU A 255 -18.14 15.54 -28.79
C LEU A 255 -18.95 14.27 -29.10
N ASP A 256 -19.68 14.21 -30.23
CA ASP A 256 -20.58 13.10 -30.61
C ASP A 256 -19.92 11.70 -30.61
N LYS A 257 -18.59 11.67 -30.81
CA LYS A 257 -17.82 10.42 -30.93
C LYS A 257 -17.07 10.03 -29.66
N VAL A 258 -17.17 10.86 -28.62
CA VAL A 258 -16.55 10.57 -27.33
C VAL A 258 -17.42 9.50 -26.66
N LYS A 259 -16.90 8.28 -26.54
CA LYS A 259 -17.61 7.19 -25.87
C LYS A 259 -17.70 7.50 -24.36
N PRO A 260 -18.88 7.35 -23.73
CA PRO A 260 -18.95 7.19 -22.27
C PRO A 260 -18.20 5.92 -21.87
N GLU A 261 -17.63 5.90 -20.67
CA GLU A 261 -17.07 4.67 -20.06
C GLU A 261 -18.19 3.73 -19.58
#